data_AF-A0A0J8RAR3-F1
#
_entry.id   AF-A0A0J8RAR3-F1
#
_cell.length_a   1.000
_cell.length_b   1.000
_cell.length_c   1.000
_cell.angle_alpha   90.00
_cell.angle_beta   90.00
_cell.angle_gamma   90.00
#
_symmetry.space_group_name_H-M   'P 1'
#
loop_
_entity.id
_entity.type
_entity.pdbx_description
1 polymer ?
#
loop_
_entity_poly.entity_id
_entity_poly.type
_entity_poly.pdbx_seq_one_letter_code
_entity_poly.pdbx_strand_id
1 'polypeptide(L)'
;MNTAPQKFAHQLESSSSLSLSKYFIEELMAAAQPSAPPKIVVMTRSTSSRPWFTSNPHISIRVSDYTASSIQAILDGTNATALFSFLHSNDPRSYNTAQEAMLAASRASKSCRRFVPSDYGGDIDRFPGLPRFYEPTHRAFRENIPASRDRDRVDGRQPWVVHGLLRTGK
;
A
#
# COMPACT_ATOMS: atom_id res chain seq x y z
N MET A 1 -15.97 15.15 16.22
CA MET A 1 -15.98 14.73 14.80
C MET A 1 -15.62 13.25 14.74
N ASN A 2 -16.54 12.43 14.25
CA ASN A 2 -16.47 10.98 14.31
C ASN A 2 -15.60 10.46 13.14
N THR A 3 -14.30 10.24 13.36
CA THR A 3 -13.42 9.65 12.35
C THR A 3 -13.74 8.17 12.20
N ALA A 4 -14.40 7.81 11.11
CA ALA A 4 -14.64 6.43 10.73
C ALA A 4 -13.32 5.62 10.74
N PRO A 5 -13.34 4.35 11.15
CA PRO A 5 -12.13 3.53 11.26
C PRO A 5 -11.44 3.44 9.91
N GLN A 6 -10.17 3.85 9.86
CA GLN A 6 -9.33 3.69 8.68
C GLN A 6 -9.12 2.20 8.43
N LYS A 7 -9.37 1.78 7.20
CA LYS A 7 -9.26 0.38 6.80
C LYS A 7 -8.18 0.26 5.73
N PHE A 8 -7.21 -0.60 6.00
CA PHE A 8 -5.98 -0.71 5.23
C PHE A 8 -5.92 -2.04 4.51
N ALA A 9 -5.57 -2.02 3.23
CA ALA A 9 -5.24 -3.21 2.47
C ALA A 9 -3.72 -3.29 2.26
N HIS A 10 -3.13 -4.48 2.38
CA HIS A 10 -1.68 -4.72 2.24
C HIS A 10 -1.36 -5.86 1.29
N GLN A 11 -0.37 -5.73 0.41
CA GLN A 11 0.14 -6.81 -0.44
C GLN A 11 1.44 -7.41 0.12
N LEU A 12 1.58 -8.73 0.12
CA LEU A 12 2.73 -9.45 0.70
C LEU A 12 3.22 -10.61 -0.16
N GLU A 13 4.46 -10.52 -0.65
CA GLU A 13 5.08 -11.59 -1.47
C GLU A 13 6.48 -12.04 -1.01
N SER A 14 7.17 -11.33 -0.12
CA SER A 14 8.52 -11.69 0.35
C SER A 14 8.71 -11.64 1.88
N SER A 15 9.71 -12.35 2.43
CA SER A 15 10.06 -12.33 3.87
C SER A 15 10.36 -10.92 4.38
N SER A 16 11.02 -10.09 3.58
CA SER A 16 11.29 -8.68 3.91
C SER A 16 10.00 -7.82 3.90
N SER A 17 9.10 -8.05 2.94
CA SER A 17 7.79 -7.39 2.91
C SER A 17 6.91 -7.78 4.11
N LEU A 18 7.08 -9.02 4.60
CA LEU A 18 6.39 -9.54 5.78
C LEU A 18 6.84 -8.83 7.06
N SER A 19 8.13 -8.55 7.22
CA SER A 19 8.63 -7.82 8.40
C SER A 19 8.20 -6.36 8.42
N LEU A 20 8.28 -5.66 7.28
CA LEU A 20 7.90 -4.24 7.21
C LEU A 20 6.40 -4.03 7.39
N SER A 21 5.57 -4.87 6.76
CA SER A 21 4.11 -4.82 6.93
C SER A 21 3.68 -5.17 8.35
N LYS A 22 4.32 -6.17 8.98
CA LYS A 22 4.10 -6.50 10.38
C LYS A 22 4.38 -5.29 11.26
N TYR A 23 5.57 -4.70 11.13
CA TYR A 23 5.97 -3.52 11.90
C TYR A 23 4.99 -2.36 11.71
N PHE A 24 4.62 -2.06 10.45
CA PHE A 24 3.65 -1.01 10.15
C PHE A 24 2.29 -1.26 10.82
N ILE A 25 1.82 -2.50 10.82
CA ILE A 25 0.58 -2.88 11.51
C ILE A 25 0.71 -2.71 13.03
N GLU A 26 1.83 -3.13 13.62
CA GLU A 26 2.08 -2.97 15.05
C GLU A 26 2.04 -1.48 15.46
N GLU A 27 2.69 -0.60 14.69
CA GLU A 27 2.68 0.84 14.92
C GLU A 27 1.27 1.45 14.72
N LEU A 28 0.53 1.02 13.69
CA LEU A 28 -0.85 1.46 13.49
C LEU A 28 -1.75 1.06 14.66
N MET A 29 -1.59 -0.15 15.19
CA MET A 29 -2.35 -0.64 16.33
C MET A 29 -1.97 0.11 17.61
N ALA A 30 -0.69 0.39 17.83
CA ALA A 30 -0.19 1.12 19.00
C ALA A 30 -0.63 2.59 19.01
N ALA A 31 -0.70 3.25 17.84
CA ALA A 31 -1.14 4.62 17.70
C ALA A 31 -2.68 4.78 17.74
N ALA A 32 -3.44 3.70 17.61
CA ALA A 32 -4.89 3.74 17.57
C ALA A 32 -5.52 3.90 18.96
N GLN A 33 -6.69 4.54 18.99
CA GLN A 33 -7.50 4.59 20.21
C GLN A 33 -8.03 3.18 20.53
N PRO A 34 -7.95 2.70 21.79
CA PRO A 34 -8.39 1.35 22.15
C PRO A 34 -9.85 1.04 21.80
N SER A 35 -10.72 2.06 21.81
CA SER A 35 -12.14 1.95 21.48
C SER A 35 -12.44 1.91 19.97
N ALA A 36 -11.44 2.17 19.13
CA ALA A 36 -11.59 2.22 17.68
C ALA A 36 -10.33 1.67 16.96
N PRO A 37 -10.03 0.37 17.11
CA PRO A 37 -8.88 -0.23 16.45
C PRO A 37 -9.05 -0.20 14.92
N PRO A 38 -7.95 -0.06 14.16
CA PRO A 38 -8.01 -0.10 12.71
C PRO A 38 -8.43 -1.49 12.24
N LYS A 39 -9.15 -1.57 11.12
CA LYS A 39 -9.48 -2.85 10.49
C LYS A 39 -8.48 -3.10 9.37
N ILE A 40 -7.74 -4.20 9.49
CA ILE A 40 -6.63 -4.49 8.60
C ILE A 40 -7.00 -5.65 7.70
N VAL A 41 -6.80 -5.45 6.40
CA VAL A 41 -6.98 -6.44 5.35
C VAL A 41 -5.61 -6.73 4.75
N VAL A 42 -5.22 -8.00 4.72
CA VAL A 42 -3.97 -8.45 4.13
C VAL A 42 -4.29 -9.27 2.89
N MET A 43 -3.85 -8.78 1.74
CA MET A 43 -3.91 -9.43 0.44
C MET A 43 -2.66 -10.31 0.23
N THR A 44 -2.90 -11.51 -0.27
CA THR A 44 -1.86 -12.53 -0.50
C THR A 44 -2.28 -13.43 -1.66
N ARG A 45 -1.34 -14.11 -2.33
CA ARG A 45 -1.70 -15.13 -3.34
C ARG A 45 -2.13 -16.46 -2.72
N SER A 46 -1.82 -16.68 -1.45
CA SER A 46 -2.10 -17.94 -0.76
C SER A 46 -2.45 -17.71 0.71
N THR A 47 -3.30 -18.57 1.25
CA THR A 47 -3.63 -18.68 2.68
C THR A 47 -2.59 -19.45 3.49
N SER A 48 -1.47 -19.87 2.88
CA SER A 48 -0.38 -20.59 3.54
C SER A 48 -0.01 -19.96 4.89
N SER A 49 0.30 -20.82 5.87
CA SER A 49 0.61 -20.49 7.27
C SER A 49 1.44 -19.22 7.42
N ARG A 50 0.78 -18.15 7.84
CA ARG A 50 1.39 -16.90 8.29
C ARG A 50 0.90 -16.64 9.71
N PRO A 51 1.42 -17.38 10.71
CA PRO A 51 0.80 -17.48 12.03
C PRO A 51 0.45 -16.14 12.66
N TRP A 52 1.37 -15.17 12.55
CA TRP A 52 1.19 -13.82 13.09
C TRP A 52 0.00 -13.07 12.46
N PHE A 53 -0.22 -13.23 11.15
CA PHE A 53 -1.34 -12.59 10.46
C PHE A 53 -2.66 -13.34 10.66
N THR A 54 -2.61 -14.67 10.81
CA THR A 54 -3.80 -15.50 11.01
C THR A 54 -4.29 -15.52 12.46
N SER A 55 -3.42 -15.31 13.44
CA SER A 55 -3.79 -15.32 14.87
C SER A 55 -4.26 -13.96 15.40
N ASN A 56 -4.06 -12.88 14.64
CA ASN A 56 -4.44 -11.54 15.06
C ASN A 56 -5.92 -11.25 14.71
N PRO A 57 -6.80 -10.98 15.69
CA PRO A 57 -8.24 -10.80 15.47
C PRO A 57 -8.59 -9.51 14.70
N HIS A 58 -7.65 -8.57 14.57
CA HIS A 58 -7.84 -7.31 13.84
C HIS A 58 -7.42 -7.41 12.37
N ILE A 59 -6.85 -8.54 11.96
CA ILE A 59 -6.36 -8.80 10.61
C ILE A 59 -7.29 -9.79 9.92
N SER A 60 -7.71 -9.45 8.69
CA SER A 60 -8.44 -10.34 7.81
C SER A 60 -7.59 -10.61 6.56
N ILE A 61 -7.44 -11.88 6.19
CA ILE A 61 -6.66 -12.26 5.01
C ILE A 61 -7.61 -12.43 3.81
N ARG A 62 -7.23 -11.88 2.66
CA ARG A 62 -7.92 -12.02 1.38
C ARG A 62 -6.96 -12.55 0.32
N VAL A 63 -7.44 -13.50 -0.47
CA VAL A 63 -6.65 -14.03 -1.59
C VAL A 63 -6.88 -13.15 -2.82
N SER A 64 -5.80 -12.80 -3.52
CA SER A 64 -5.83 -12.04 -4.77
C SER A 64 -4.77 -12.60 -5.72
N ASP A 65 -5.09 -12.62 -7.00
CA ASP A 65 -4.17 -12.83 -8.11
C ASP A 65 -3.43 -11.53 -8.53
N TYR A 66 -3.68 -10.44 -7.81
CA TYR A 66 -3.19 -9.08 -8.06
C TYR A 66 -3.55 -8.48 -9.41
N THR A 67 -4.62 -8.97 -10.04
CA THR A 67 -5.29 -8.23 -11.11
C THR A 67 -6.01 -7.00 -10.55
N ALA A 68 -6.14 -5.95 -11.35
CA ALA A 68 -6.80 -4.71 -10.90
C ALA A 68 -8.26 -4.96 -10.45
N SER A 69 -8.98 -5.85 -11.14
CA SER A 69 -10.37 -6.21 -10.80
C SER A 69 -10.46 -6.97 -9.47
N SER A 70 -9.55 -7.92 -9.20
CA SER A 70 -9.57 -8.66 -7.94
C SER A 70 -9.20 -7.77 -6.75
N ILE A 71 -8.23 -6.87 -6.92
CA ILE A 71 -7.86 -5.87 -5.91
C ILE A 71 -9.05 -4.93 -5.66
N GLN A 72 -9.68 -4.40 -6.71
CA GLN A 72 -10.83 -3.50 -6.59
C GLN A 72 -11.98 -4.17 -5.82
N ALA A 73 -12.30 -5.43 -6.14
CA ALA A 73 -13.35 -6.18 -5.45
C ALA A 73 -13.06 -6.32 -3.95
N ILE A 74 -11.79 -6.52 -3.56
CA ILE A 74 -11.38 -6.58 -2.15
C ILE A 74 -11.50 -5.21 -1.49
N LEU A 75 -11.04 -4.15 -2.16
CA LEU A 75 -11.12 -2.78 -1.63
C LEU A 75 -12.56 -2.40 -1.32
N ASP A 76 -13.46 -2.56 -2.29
CA ASP A 76 -14.87 -2.22 -2.15
C ASP A 76 -15.59 -3.14 -1.15
N GLY A 77 -15.35 -4.45 -1.22
CA GLY A 77 -15.97 -5.44 -0.33
C GLY A 77 -15.56 -5.28 1.13
N THR A 78 -14.43 -4.64 1.42
CA THR A 78 -13.96 -4.35 2.78
C THR A 78 -14.21 -2.90 3.21
N ASN A 79 -14.60 -2.05 2.27
CA ASN A 79 -14.61 -0.59 2.39
C ASN A 79 -13.22 -0.05 2.79
N ALA A 80 -12.15 -0.58 2.19
CA ALA A 80 -10.80 -0.11 2.40
C ALA A 80 -10.67 1.34 1.92
N THR A 81 -10.13 2.21 2.77
CA THR A 81 -9.96 3.64 2.47
C THR A 81 -8.57 3.97 1.97
N ALA A 82 -7.60 3.11 2.24
CA ALA A 82 -6.23 3.25 1.80
C ALA A 82 -5.61 1.89 1.47
N LEU A 83 -4.78 1.85 0.44
CA LEU A 83 -4.01 0.68 0.01
C LEU A 83 -2.53 0.98 0.16
N PHE A 84 -1.81 0.12 0.90
CA PHE A 84 -0.37 0.21 1.10
C PHE A 84 0.29 -1.00 0.45
N SER A 85 1.09 -0.75 -0.56
CA SER A 85 1.89 -1.78 -1.21
C SER A 85 3.19 -1.97 -0.45
N PHE A 86 3.44 -3.18 0.06
CA PHE A 86 4.74 -3.58 0.59
C PHE A 86 5.46 -4.54 -0.36
N LEU A 87 4.99 -4.65 -1.61
CA LEU A 87 5.55 -5.55 -2.61
C LEU A 87 7.03 -5.22 -2.82
N HIS A 88 7.88 -6.23 -2.70
CA HIS A 88 9.30 -6.10 -3.03
C HIS A 88 9.68 -7.12 -4.09
N SER A 89 10.12 -6.62 -5.25
CA SER A 89 10.65 -7.40 -6.35
C SER A 89 11.65 -6.54 -7.12
N ASN A 90 12.79 -7.13 -7.47
CA ASN A 90 13.74 -6.51 -8.39
C ASN A 90 13.41 -6.82 -9.86
N ASP A 91 12.45 -7.70 -10.13
CA ASP A 91 11.93 -7.93 -11.47
C ASP A 91 10.95 -6.80 -11.86
N PRO A 92 11.28 -5.97 -12.87
CA PRO A 92 10.43 -4.87 -13.34
C PRO A 92 9.04 -5.34 -13.78
N ARG A 93 8.95 -6.52 -14.42
CA ARG A 93 7.68 -7.02 -14.92
C ARG A 93 6.74 -7.32 -13.76
N SER A 94 7.22 -8.03 -12.74
CA SER A 94 6.43 -8.33 -11.55
C SER A 94 6.11 -7.07 -10.73
N TYR A 95 7.10 -6.22 -10.45
CA TYR A 95 6.89 -5.03 -9.61
C TYR A 95 5.96 -4.00 -10.29
N ASN A 96 6.29 -3.55 -11.50
CA ASN A 96 5.55 -2.46 -12.15
C ASN A 96 4.12 -2.89 -12.46
N THR A 97 3.91 -4.10 -12.98
CA THR A 97 2.56 -4.61 -13.28
C THR A 97 1.67 -4.64 -12.03
N ALA A 98 2.20 -5.08 -10.88
CA ALA A 98 1.44 -5.13 -9.66
C ALA A 98 1.14 -3.73 -9.08
N GLN A 99 2.12 -2.81 -9.07
CA GLN A 99 1.90 -1.43 -8.63
C GLN A 99 0.89 -0.70 -9.53
N GLU A 100 0.95 -0.91 -10.84
CA GLU A 100 0.00 -0.36 -11.81
C GLU A 100 -1.42 -0.92 -11.60
N ALA A 101 -1.54 -2.23 -11.38
CA ALA A 101 -2.82 -2.86 -11.06
C ALA A 101 -3.41 -2.33 -9.75
N MET A 102 -2.59 -2.17 -8.71
CA MET A 102 -3.00 -1.58 -7.44
C MET A 102 -3.45 -0.13 -7.59
N LEU A 103 -2.69 0.70 -8.33
CA LEU A 103 -3.06 2.09 -8.58
C LEU A 103 -4.37 2.20 -9.37
N ALA A 104 -4.54 1.37 -10.41
CA ALA A 104 -5.77 1.31 -11.20
C ALA A 104 -6.97 0.90 -10.34
N ALA A 105 -6.82 -0.14 -9.52
CA ALA A 105 -7.85 -0.62 -8.59
C ALA A 105 -8.22 0.44 -7.55
N SER A 106 -7.23 1.12 -6.96
CA SER A 106 -7.45 2.19 -6.00
C SER A 106 -8.23 3.36 -6.61
N ARG A 107 -7.97 3.70 -7.87
CA ARG A 107 -8.71 4.76 -8.59
C ARG A 107 -10.13 4.35 -8.95
N ALA A 108 -10.35 3.08 -9.28
CA ALA A 108 -11.67 2.56 -9.65
C ALA A 108 -12.56 2.20 -8.45
N SER A 109 -11.95 1.99 -7.28
CA SER A 109 -12.67 1.67 -6.04
C SER A 109 -13.57 2.81 -5.59
N LYS A 110 -14.73 2.44 -5.03
CA LYS A 110 -15.70 3.39 -4.45
C LYS A 110 -15.27 3.89 -3.07
N SER A 111 -14.44 3.14 -2.36
CA SER A 111 -14.01 3.44 -1.00
C SER A 111 -12.56 3.88 -0.88
N CYS A 112 -11.67 3.39 -1.74
CA CYS A 112 -10.25 3.67 -1.66
C CYS A 112 -9.98 5.11 -2.13
N ARG A 113 -9.29 5.89 -1.30
CA ARG A 113 -8.96 7.30 -1.60
C ARG A 113 -7.47 7.57 -1.58
N ARG A 114 -6.66 6.57 -1.21
CA ARG A 114 -5.21 6.71 -1.06
C ARG A 114 -4.52 5.43 -1.48
N PHE A 115 -3.48 5.58 -2.25
CA PHE A 115 -2.55 4.52 -2.59
C PHE A 115 -1.14 4.91 -2.13
N VAL A 116 -0.44 4.00 -1.46
CA VAL A 116 0.95 4.18 -1.04
C VAL A 116 1.76 3.09 -1.73
N PRO A 117 2.58 3.43 -2.73
CA PRO A 117 3.44 2.47 -3.40
C PRO A 117 4.53 1.97 -2.47
N SER A 118 5.17 0.87 -2.87
CA SER A 118 6.24 0.25 -2.08
C SER A 118 7.55 1.00 -2.26
N ASP A 119 7.67 2.16 -1.61
CA ASP A 119 8.83 3.06 -1.69
C ASP A 119 9.48 3.28 -0.31
N TYR A 120 10.01 2.20 0.27
CA TYR A 120 10.53 2.22 1.65
C TYR A 120 12.05 2.05 1.76
N GLY A 121 12.74 1.78 0.64
CA GLY A 121 14.18 1.48 0.64
C GLY A 121 15.09 2.61 0.16
N GLY A 122 14.56 3.75 -0.30
CA GLY A 122 15.36 4.86 -0.80
C GLY A 122 14.56 6.13 -1.05
N ASP A 123 15.21 7.27 -0.92
CA ASP A 123 14.64 8.58 -1.27
C ASP A 123 14.91 8.87 -2.75
N ILE A 124 14.06 8.31 -3.61
CA ILE A 124 14.16 8.44 -5.07
C ILE A 124 13.91 9.89 -5.52
N ASP A 125 13.24 10.70 -4.69
CA ASP A 125 12.98 12.11 -4.99
C ASP A 125 14.24 12.95 -4.81
N ARG A 126 15.00 12.73 -3.73
CA ARG A 126 16.27 13.43 -3.47
C ARG A 126 17.46 12.81 -4.20
N PHE A 127 17.46 11.49 -4.38
CA PHE A 127 18.57 10.73 -4.98
C PHE A 127 18.07 9.93 -6.19
N PRO A 128 17.79 10.60 -7.31
CA PRO A 128 17.09 10.04 -8.46
C PRO A 128 17.67 8.73 -9.02
N GLY A 129 18.99 8.53 -8.97
CA GLY A 129 19.65 7.32 -9.46
C GLY A 129 20.05 6.32 -8.38
N LEU A 130 19.59 6.50 -7.13
CA LEU A 130 19.97 5.65 -6.01
C LEU A 130 18.76 5.18 -5.19
N PRO A 131 18.71 3.89 -4.83
CA PRO A 131 19.60 2.82 -5.29
C PRO A 131 19.44 2.51 -6.78
N ARG A 132 20.54 2.24 -7.51
CA ARG A 132 20.51 2.01 -8.97
C ARG A 132 19.57 0.89 -9.41
N PHE A 133 19.32 -0.10 -8.55
CA PHE A 133 18.40 -1.20 -8.84
C PHE A 133 16.91 -0.81 -8.78
N TYR A 134 16.58 0.40 -8.30
CA TYR A 134 15.23 0.96 -8.34
C TYR A 134 14.89 1.66 -9.65
N GLU A 135 15.88 1.92 -10.50
CA GLU A 135 15.70 2.55 -11.81
C GLU A 135 14.61 1.85 -12.65
N PRO A 136 14.69 0.51 -12.89
CA PRO A 136 13.69 -0.15 -13.74
C PRO A 136 12.38 -0.48 -13.00
N THR A 137 12.28 -0.23 -11.70
CA THR A 137 11.12 -0.58 -10.86
C THR A 137 10.45 0.68 -10.29
N HIS A 138 10.90 1.11 -9.11
CA HIS A 138 10.25 2.15 -8.30
C HIS A 138 10.27 3.51 -9.02
N ARG A 139 11.39 3.86 -9.68
CA ARG A 139 11.47 5.06 -10.51
C ARG A 139 10.56 4.96 -11.73
N ALA A 140 10.68 3.89 -12.52
CA ALA A 140 9.88 3.71 -13.73
C ALA A 140 8.38 3.80 -13.42
N PHE A 141 7.94 3.19 -12.32
CA PHE A 141 6.58 3.31 -11.84
C PHE A 141 6.21 4.76 -11.48
N ARG A 142 7.08 5.50 -10.79
CA ARG A 142 6.83 6.91 -10.42
C ARG A 142 6.72 7.84 -11.63
N GLU A 143 7.57 7.68 -12.63
CA GLU A 143 7.53 8.50 -13.85
C GLU A 143 6.22 8.30 -14.63
N ASN A 144 5.60 7.12 -14.50
CA ASN A 144 4.28 6.83 -15.07
C ASN A 144 3.12 7.49 -14.32
N ILE A 145 3.35 8.11 -13.15
CA ILE A 145 2.34 8.84 -12.37
C ILE A 145 2.42 10.33 -12.77
N PRO A 146 1.42 10.88 -13.47
CA PRO A 146 1.50 12.27 -13.92
C PRO A 146 1.59 13.25 -12.74
N ALA A 147 2.51 14.22 -12.80
CA ALA A 147 2.69 15.26 -11.79
C ALA A 147 1.45 16.16 -11.59
N SER A 148 0.51 16.19 -12.53
CA SER A 148 -0.80 16.83 -12.37
C SER A 148 -1.77 16.00 -11.52
N ARG A 149 -1.61 14.67 -11.53
CA ARG A 149 -2.44 13.69 -10.79
C ARG A 149 -1.89 13.36 -9.40
N ASP A 150 -0.64 13.71 -9.14
CA ASP A 150 -0.10 13.86 -7.78
C ASP A 150 -0.59 15.17 -7.13
N ARG A 151 -1.07 16.12 -7.95
CA ARG A 151 -1.64 17.42 -7.55
C ARG A 151 -3.16 17.49 -7.64
N ASP A 152 -3.87 16.37 -7.63
CA ASP A 152 -5.33 16.33 -7.45
C ASP A 152 -5.68 16.70 -5.99
N ARG A 153 -5.37 17.95 -5.64
CA ARG A 153 -5.81 18.72 -4.47
C ARG A 153 -7.22 19.25 -4.75
N VAL A 154 -8.06 18.44 -5.38
CA VAL A 154 -9.47 18.75 -5.60
C VAL A 154 -10.13 18.49 -4.24
N ASP A 155 -10.59 19.54 -3.56
CA ASP A 155 -11.22 19.51 -2.20
C ASP A 155 -10.27 19.53 -0.98
N GLY A 156 -9.06 20.10 -1.07
CA GLY A 156 -8.21 20.31 0.11
C GLY A 156 -7.68 19.01 0.77
N ARG A 157 -7.75 17.88 0.06
CA ARG A 157 -7.24 16.58 0.51
C ARG A 157 -5.79 16.35 0.04
N GLN A 158 -5.08 15.51 0.81
CA GLN A 158 -3.72 15.03 0.55
C GLN A 158 -3.63 14.31 -0.81
N PRO A 159 -2.45 14.25 -1.45
CA PRO A 159 -2.26 13.61 -2.77
C PRO A 159 -2.75 12.14 -2.78
N TRP A 160 -3.23 11.70 -3.93
CA TRP A 160 -3.75 10.33 -4.15
C TRP A 160 -2.67 9.27 -3.94
N VAL A 161 -1.43 9.62 -4.28
CA VAL A 161 -0.24 8.82 -4.05
C VAL A 161 0.52 9.47 -2.91
N VAL A 162 0.65 8.77 -1.79
CA VAL A 162 1.45 9.27 -0.67
C VAL A 162 2.86 8.75 -0.84
N HIS A 163 3.84 9.65 -0.94
CA HIS A 163 5.25 9.28 -0.92
C HIS A 163 5.56 8.42 0.32
N GLY A 164 6.45 7.44 0.16
CA GLY A 164 6.92 6.60 1.26
C GLY A 164 7.29 7.42 2.51
N LEU A 165 7.10 6.81 3.68
CA LEU A 165 7.11 7.45 5.01
C LEU A 165 8.41 8.20 5.39
N LEU A 166 9.46 8.13 4.56
CA LEU A 166 10.79 8.68 4.83
C LEU A 166 10.94 10.14 4.38
N ARG A 167 9.93 10.99 4.60
CA ARG A 167 10.17 12.45 4.65
C ARG A 167 10.86 12.75 5.98
N THR A 168 12.17 12.54 6.02
CA THR A 168 13.00 13.11 7.08
C THR A 168 12.95 14.63 6.92
N GLY A 169 12.16 15.25 7.80
CA GLY A 169 12.14 16.68 7.95
C GLY A 169 13.51 17.15 8.42
N LYS A 170 14.20 17.86 7.53
CA LYS A 170 14.98 19.06 7.81
C LYS A 170 14.88 19.96 6.59
#